data_AF-A0A9D1VUL4-F1
#
_entry.id   AF-A0A9D1VUL4-F1
#
_cell.length_a   1.000
_cell.length_b   1.000
_cell.length_c   1.000
_cell.angle_alpha   90.00
_cell.angle_beta   90.00
_cell.angle_gamma   90.00
#
_symmetry.space_group_name_H-M   'P 1'
#
loop_
_entity.id
_entity.type
_entity.pdbx_description
1 polymer ?
#
loop_
_entity_poly.entity_id
_entity_poly.type
_entity_poly.pdbx_seq_one_letter_code
_entity_poly.pdbx_strand_id
1 'polypeptide(L)'
;MNGRKKDAAGHGAQPAAGGERRPGERPMQLRHPRSFADVEEIIDRLREKQSVIVYLNEVSGGTAQRVTDMLSGAIYALGGGMAPLQKDMYIFTPDGVESK
;
A
#
# COMPACT_ATOMS: atom_id res chain seq x y z
N MET A 1 26.83 21.62 45.31
CA MET A 1 26.18 21.68 43.98
C MET A 1 26.36 20.32 43.33
N ASN A 2 25.39 19.41 43.52
CA ASN A 2 24.31 19.10 42.58
C ASN A 2 24.87 18.52 41.26
N GLY A 3 24.63 17.28 40.85
CA GLY A 3 23.80 16.20 41.40
C GLY A 3 23.79 14.98 40.46
N ARG A 4 23.32 13.84 40.99
CA ARG A 4 22.45 12.81 40.37
C ARG A 4 22.64 12.58 38.84
N LYS A 5 22.94 11.38 38.32
CA LYS A 5 22.47 10.03 38.65
C LYS A 5 23.25 9.02 37.77
N LYS A 6 23.55 7.83 38.31
CA LYS A 6 23.74 6.59 37.54
C LYS A 6 22.45 6.30 36.78
N ASP A 7 22.52 5.68 35.59
CA ASP A 7 21.67 4.56 35.14
C ASP A 7 22.28 3.94 33.87
N ALA A 8 22.24 2.61 33.82
CA ALA A 8 22.78 1.75 32.78
C ALA A 8 21.78 1.55 31.62
N ALA A 9 22.28 1.27 30.41
CA ALA A 9 21.75 0.23 29.50
C ALA A 9 22.50 0.31 28.17
N GLY A 10 23.26 -0.73 27.87
CA GLY A 10 23.75 -0.96 26.51
C GLY A 10 22.60 -1.25 25.55
N HIS A 11 22.73 -0.72 24.34
CA HIS A 11 22.10 -1.25 23.13
C HIS A 11 23.24 -1.20 22.10
N GLY A 12 24.01 -2.27 21.88
CA GLY A 12 23.50 -3.55 21.44
C GLY A 12 23.03 -3.36 20.00
N ALA A 13 23.95 -3.52 19.05
CA ALA A 13 23.64 -3.53 17.63
C ALA A 13 22.49 -4.51 17.37
N GLN A 14 21.51 -4.10 16.59
CA GLN A 14 20.60 -5.04 15.95
C GLN A 14 20.54 -4.73 14.45
N PRO A 15 20.98 -5.68 13.59
CA PRO A 15 20.97 -5.50 12.15
C PRO A 15 19.52 -5.68 11.67
N ALA A 16 18.96 -4.68 11.00
CA ALA A 16 17.70 -4.89 10.28
C ALA A 16 17.99 -5.65 8.99
N ALA A 17 18.03 -6.98 9.14
CA ALA A 17 17.78 -8.03 8.17
C ALA A 17 17.79 -7.59 6.69
N GLY A 18 18.92 -7.84 6.03
CA GLY A 18 18.92 -8.22 4.61
C GLY A 18 18.27 -9.59 4.48
N GLY A 19 16.95 -9.65 4.49
CA GLY A 19 16.20 -10.80 4.02
C GLY A 19 15.98 -10.64 2.52
N GLU A 20 16.59 -11.50 1.70
CA GLU A 20 16.15 -11.73 0.33
C GLU A 20 14.66 -12.07 0.39
N ARG A 21 13.81 -11.08 0.06
CA ARG A 21 12.35 -11.27 0.08
C ARG A 21 12.03 -12.36 -0.92
N ARG A 22 11.43 -13.44 -0.43
CA ARG A 22 10.98 -14.55 -1.27
C ARG A 22 10.12 -13.99 -2.42
N PRO A 23 10.37 -14.37 -3.69
CA PRO A 23 9.50 -13.99 -4.79
C PRO A 23 8.09 -14.50 -4.48
N GLY A 24 7.17 -13.59 -4.11
CA GLY A 24 5.81 -13.93 -3.71
C GLY A 24 5.30 -13.25 -2.43
N GLU A 25 6.17 -12.77 -1.53
CA GLU A 25 5.76 -12.12 -0.27
C GLU A 25 5.90 -10.58 -0.35
N ARG A 26 5.35 -9.96 -1.39
CA ARG A 26 5.24 -8.49 -1.39
C ARG A 26 4.08 -8.10 -0.49
N PRO A 27 4.28 -7.23 0.53
CA PRO A 27 3.22 -6.87 1.45
C PRO A 27 2.09 -6.15 0.70
N MET A 28 0.88 -6.66 0.90
CA MET A 28 -0.38 -6.10 0.42
C MET A 28 -0.67 -4.80 1.19
N GLN A 29 -0.83 -3.67 0.51
CA GLN A 29 -1.13 -2.39 1.18
C GLN A 29 -2.64 -2.09 1.18
N LEU A 30 -3.19 -1.64 2.29
CA LEU A 30 -4.56 -1.10 2.38
C LEU A 30 -4.52 0.44 2.37
N ARG A 31 -5.37 1.08 1.55
CA ARG A 31 -5.44 2.54 1.40
C ARG A 31 -6.88 3.04 1.44
N HIS A 32 -7.05 4.21 2.05
CA HIS A 32 -8.30 4.97 2.12
C HIS A 32 -8.07 6.34 1.45
N PRO A 33 -8.20 6.44 0.12
CA PRO A 33 -7.89 7.66 -0.60
C PRO A 33 -8.91 8.75 -0.25
N ARG A 34 -8.42 9.96 0.08
CA ARG A 34 -9.24 11.14 0.38
C ARG A 34 -9.00 12.27 -0.61
N SER A 35 -7.94 12.17 -1.41
CA SER A 35 -7.48 13.17 -2.36
C SER A 35 -6.94 12.52 -3.64
N PHE A 36 -6.78 13.29 -4.71
CA PHE A 36 -6.12 12.81 -5.93
C PHE A 36 -4.64 12.45 -5.70
N ALA A 37 -3.96 13.11 -4.75
CA ALA A 37 -2.59 12.76 -4.39
C ALA A 37 -2.48 11.34 -3.81
N ASP A 38 -3.48 10.88 -3.05
CA ASP A 38 -3.52 9.50 -2.56
C ASP A 38 -3.66 8.50 -3.72
N VAL A 39 -4.44 8.87 -4.75
CA VAL A 39 -4.61 8.06 -5.96
C VAL A 39 -3.31 7.96 -6.73
N GLU A 40 -2.58 9.06 -6.88
CA GLU A 40 -1.24 9.07 -7.48
C GLU A 40 -0.28 8.16 -6.71
N GLU A 41 -0.25 8.23 -5.37
CA GLU A 41 0.59 7.34 -4.56
C GLU A 41 0.21 5.86 -4.75
N ILE A 42 -1.09 5.54 -4.82
CA ILE A 42 -1.56 4.18 -5.11
C ILE A 42 -1.03 3.71 -6.46
N ILE A 43 -1.10 4.54 -7.50
CA ILE A 43 -0.59 4.21 -8.84
C ILE A 43 0.92 3.95 -8.80
N ASP A 44 1.68 4.74 -8.04
CA ASP A 44 3.12 4.54 -7.89
C ASP A 44 3.43 3.20 -7.22
N ARG A 45 2.65 2.78 -6.21
CA ARG A 45 2.78 1.43 -5.61
C ARG A 45 2.51 0.31 -6.61
N LEU A 46 1.51 0.48 -7.47
CA LEU A 46 1.20 -0.48 -8.53
C LEU A 46 2.36 -0.59 -9.54
N ARG A 47 3.01 0.52 -9.90
CA ARG A 47 4.23 0.53 -10.74
C ARG A 47 5.39 -0.19 -10.07
N GLU A 48 5.53 -0.07 -8.75
CA GLU A 48 6.51 -0.81 -7.93
C GLU A 48 6.19 -2.30 -7.79
N LYS A 49 5.19 -2.82 -8.55
CA LYS A 49 4.70 -4.20 -8.50
C LYS A 49 4.22 -4.59 -7.09
N GLN A 50 3.57 -3.66 -6.39
CA GLN A 50 2.88 -3.94 -5.12
C GLN A 50 1.38 -3.93 -5.36
N SER A 51 0.68 -4.98 -4.93
CA SER A 51 -0.77 -4.94 -4.92
C SER A 51 -1.26 -3.90 -3.91
N VAL A 52 -2.44 -3.31 -4.16
CA VAL A 52 -3.10 -2.39 -3.23
C VAL A 52 -4.59 -2.73 -3.07
N ILE A 53 -5.07 -2.78 -1.83
CA ILE A 53 -6.50 -2.77 -1.49
C ILE A 53 -6.92 -1.32 -1.25
N VAL A 54 -7.99 -0.89 -1.89
CA VAL A 54 -8.53 0.47 -1.77
C VAL A 54 -9.92 0.39 -1.18
N TYR A 55 -10.18 1.18 -0.14
CA TYR A 55 -11.49 1.31 0.48
C TYR A 55 -12.05 2.72 0.29
N LEU A 56 -13.19 2.82 -0.40
CA LEU A 56 -13.80 4.06 -0.88
C LEU A 56 -14.96 4.54 0.01
N ASN A 57 -15.07 4.03 1.24
CA ASN A 57 -16.16 4.40 2.16
C ASN A 57 -16.08 5.85 2.66
N GLU A 58 -14.91 6.48 2.60
CA GLU A 58 -14.68 7.85 3.08
C GLU A 58 -14.83 8.94 2.01
N VAL A 59 -15.10 8.55 0.76
CA VAL A 59 -15.28 9.48 -0.37
C VAL A 59 -16.74 9.57 -0.79
N SER A 60 -17.18 10.75 -1.24
CA SER A 60 -18.52 10.92 -1.81
C SER A 60 -18.69 10.03 -3.04
N GLY A 61 -19.91 9.54 -3.33
CA GLY A 61 -20.14 8.57 -4.41
C GLY A 61 -19.61 9.01 -5.78
N GLY A 62 -19.73 10.30 -6.13
CA GLY A 62 -19.17 10.84 -7.38
C GLY A 62 -17.63 10.85 -7.40
N THR A 63 -16.99 11.01 -6.24
CA THR A 63 -15.53 10.93 -6.10
C THR A 63 -15.06 9.48 -6.12
N ALA A 64 -15.80 8.57 -5.47
CA ALA A 64 -15.52 7.13 -5.49
C ALA A 64 -15.45 6.58 -6.92
N GLN A 65 -16.41 6.97 -7.77
CA GLN A 65 -16.42 6.57 -9.18
C GLN A 65 -15.19 7.09 -9.92
N ARG A 66 -14.84 8.38 -9.76
CA ARG A 66 -13.64 8.97 -10.39
C ARG A 66 -12.35 8.28 -9.96
N VAL A 67 -12.21 7.97 -8.66
CA VAL A 67 -11.06 7.23 -8.14
C VAL A 67 -10.99 5.84 -8.79
N THR A 68 -12.13 5.15 -8.88
CA THR A 68 -12.22 3.83 -9.50
C THR A 68 -11.86 3.87 -10.99
N ASP A 69 -12.37 4.86 -11.72
CA ASP A 69 -12.08 5.05 -13.14
C ASP A 69 -10.57 5.32 -13.37
N MET A 70 -9.95 6.15 -12.54
CA MET A 70 -8.51 6.43 -12.61
C MET A 70 -7.66 5.19 -12.33
N LEU A 71 -7.98 4.46 -11.25
CA LEU A 71 -7.22 3.28 -10.85
C LEU A 71 -7.42 2.12 -11.82
N SER A 72 -8.63 1.95 -12.37
CA SER A 72 -8.92 0.93 -13.39
C SER A 72 -8.16 1.21 -14.71
N GLY A 73 -8.09 2.47 -15.13
CA GLY A 73 -7.27 2.86 -16.28
C GLY A 73 -5.78 2.62 -16.04
N ALA A 74 -5.28 2.97 -14.85
CA ALA A 74 -3.88 2.76 -14.49
C ALA A 74 -3.50 1.28 -14.44
N ILE A 75 -4.31 0.44 -13.77
CA ILE A 75 -4.00 -0.99 -13.64
C ILE A 75 -4.08 -1.72 -14.99
N TYR A 76 -5.03 -1.32 -15.84
CA TYR A 76 -5.13 -1.82 -17.22
C TYR A 76 -3.87 -1.48 -18.01
N ALA A 77 -3.38 -0.24 -17.93
CA ALA A 77 -2.13 0.17 -18.58
C ALA A 77 -0.89 -0.56 -18.04
N LEU A 78 -0.94 -1.03 -16.79
CA LEU A 78 0.13 -1.82 -16.15
C LEU A 78 0.00 -3.33 -16.41
N GLY A 79 -0.98 -3.77 -17.22
CA GLY A 79 -1.24 -5.19 -17.50
C GLY A 79 -1.79 -5.96 -16.30
N GLY A 80 -2.22 -5.27 -15.25
CA GLY A 80 -2.76 -5.87 -14.04
C GLY A 80 -4.28 -6.09 -14.10
N GLY A 81 -4.82 -6.57 -12.98
CA GLY A 81 -6.25 -6.75 -12.78
C GLY A 81 -6.76 -6.01 -11.56
N MET A 82 -8.08 -5.79 -11.52
CA MET A 82 -8.78 -5.37 -10.31
C MET A 82 -9.95 -6.30 -10.01
N ALA A 83 -10.27 -6.49 -8.73
CA ALA A 83 -11.41 -7.28 -8.30
C ALA A 83 -12.11 -6.62 -7.10
N PRO A 84 -13.45 -6.64 -7.03
CA PRO A 84 -14.16 -6.27 -5.82
C PRO A 84 -13.89 -7.32 -4.73
N LEU A 85 -13.61 -6.86 -3.51
CA LEU A 85 -13.51 -7.73 -2.33
C LEU A 85 -14.78 -7.69 -1.49
N GLN A 86 -15.34 -6.50 -1.32
CA GLN A 86 -16.63 -6.24 -0.65
C GLN A 86 -17.17 -4.88 -1.10
N LYS A 87 -18.30 -4.45 -0.54
CA LYS A 87 -18.87 -3.12 -0.83
C LYS A 87 -17.82 -2.03 -0.60
N ASP A 88 -17.64 -1.17 -1.59
CA ASP A 88 -16.69 -0.05 -1.61
C ASP A 88 -15.20 -0.45 -1.45
N MET A 89 -14.86 -1.75 -1.57
CA MET A 89 -13.50 -2.27 -1.40
C MET A 89 -13.03 -3.07 -2.61
N TYR A 90 -11.85 -2.72 -3.13
CA TYR A 90 -11.29 -3.31 -4.33
C TYR A 90 -9.83 -3.66 -4.12
N ILE A 91 -9.38 -4.77 -4.68
CA ILE A 91 -7.97 -5.11 -4.82
C ILE A 91 -7.50 -4.79 -6.23
N PHE A 92 -6.31 -4.19 -6.33
CA PHE A 92 -5.59 -3.93 -7.57
C PHE A 92 -4.28 -4.71 -7.53
N THR A 93 -4.08 -5.54 -8.55
CA THR A 93 -2.95 -6.46 -8.65
C THR A 93 -2.21 -6.19 -9.95
N PRO A 94 -0.98 -5.62 -9.92
CA PRO A 94 -0.21 -5.37 -11.13
C PRO A 94 0.29 -6.69 -11.74
N ASP A 95 0.62 -6.67 -13.03
CA ASP A 95 1.16 -7.83 -13.75
C ASP A 95 2.36 -8.47 -13.03
N GLY A 96 2.44 -9.80 -13.02
CA GLY A 96 3.51 -10.55 -12.33
C GLY A 96 3.37 -10.66 -10.81
N VAL A 97 2.24 -10.23 -10.24
CA VAL A 97 1.85 -10.54 -8.85
C VAL A 97 0.68 -11.52 -8.89
N GLU A 98 0.87 -12.74 -8.36
CA GLU A 98 -0.24 -13.69 -8.26
C GLU A 98 -1.17 -13.31 -7.10
N SER A 99 -2.46 -13.06 -7.39
CA SER A 99 -3.50 -13.06 -6.37
C SER A 99 -4.00 -14.49 -6.19
N LYS A 100 -3.73 -15.09 -5.03
CA LYS A 100 -4.14 -16.45 -4.69
C LYS A 100 -5.56 -16.49 -4.12
#